data_AF-A0A7W5EC80-F1
#
_entry.id   AF-A0A7W5EC80-F1
#
_cell.length_a   1.000
_cell.length_b   1.000
_cell.length_c   1.000
_cell.angle_alpha   90.00
_cell.angle_beta   90.00
_cell.angle_gamma   90.00
#
_symmetry.space_group_name_H-M   'P 1'
#
loop_
_entity.id
_entity.type
_entity.pdbx_description
1 polymer ?
#
loop_
_entity_poly.entity_id
_entity_poly.type
_entity_poly.pdbx_seq_one_letter_code
_entity_poly.pdbx_strand_id
1 'polypeptide(L)'
;MEMMLRAVLTVLFWSAGIFGLFHYSAVVEEVRAVGLPFERVLAAATIFLQLGGSLMVIANVGNSGWLGAVALALFTLLTIPFGHAFWSFPEPRRTAELHIALEHLTVVGGLLLAAWYLKRA
;
A
#
# COMPACT_ATOMS: atom_id res chain seq x y z
N MET A 1 -4.69 -19.50 -12.59
CA MET A 1 -4.62 -18.16 -13.20
C MET A 1 -4.90 -17.06 -12.17
N GLU A 2 -5.98 -17.16 -11.38
CA GLU A 2 -6.39 -16.10 -10.44
C GLU A 2 -5.36 -15.74 -9.36
N MET A 3 -4.64 -16.72 -8.80
CA MET A 3 -3.62 -16.44 -7.79
C MET A 3 -2.47 -15.58 -8.35
N MET A 4 -2.07 -15.82 -9.60
CA MET A 4 -1.02 -15.04 -10.26
C MET A 4 -1.46 -13.59 -10.50
N LEU A 5 -2.72 -13.38 -10.95
CA LEU A 5 -3.27 -12.04 -11.11
C LEU A 5 -3.30 -11.27 -9.78
N ARG A 6 -3.66 -11.95 -8.69
CA ARG A 6 -3.67 -11.38 -7.34
C ARG A 6 -2.26 -11.06 -6.83
N ALA A 7 -1.28 -11.90 -7.15
CA ALA A 7 0.12 -11.67 -6.83
C ALA A 7 0.72 -10.48 -7.60
N VAL A 8 0.35 -10.32 -8.88
CA VAL A 8 0.75 -9.17 -9.70
C VAL A 8 0.06 -7.89 -9.22
N LEU A 9 -1.24 -7.94 -8.93
CA LEU A 9 -1.99 -6.80 -8.41
C LEU A 9 -1.37 -6.26 -7.09
N THR A 10 -0.84 -7.15 -6.26
CA THR A 10 -0.27 -6.80 -4.96
C THR A 10 1.26 -6.66 -4.96
N VAL A 11 1.91 -6.68 -6.14
CA VAL A 11 3.37 -6.67 -6.27
C VAL A 11 4.05 -5.51 -5.55
N LEU A 12 3.47 -4.32 -5.64
CA LEU A 12 3.97 -3.13 -4.99
C LEU A 12 4.07 -3.32 -3.47
N PHE A 13 3.08 -3.99 -2.86
CA PHE A 13 3.00 -4.15 -1.42
C PHE A 13 3.94 -5.23 -0.89
N TRP A 14 3.92 -6.43 -1.47
CA TRP A 14 4.77 -7.50 -0.93
C TRP A 14 6.25 -7.24 -1.22
N SER A 15 6.60 -6.59 -2.33
CA SER A 15 8.00 -6.19 -2.59
C SER A 15 8.48 -5.13 -1.60
N ALA A 16 7.68 -4.09 -1.34
CA ALA A 16 7.98 -3.07 -0.33
C ALA A 16 8.05 -3.65 1.09
N GLY A 17 7.14 -4.56 1.43
CA GLY A 17 7.14 -5.24 2.73
C GLY A 17 8.38 -6.11 2.94
N ILE A 18 8.80 -6.88 1.92
CA ILE A 18 10.04 -7.66 1.96
C ILE A 18 11.25 -6.74 2.10
N PHE A 19 11.31 -5.65 1.33
CA PHE A 19 12.36 -4.65 1.45
C PHE A 19 12.44 -4.13 2.90
N GLY A 20 11.29 -3.79 3.50
CA GLY A 20 11.21 -3.29 4.87
C GLY A 20 11.62 -4.29 5.94
N LEU A 21 11.44 -5.61 5.73
CA LEU A 21 11.96 -6.62 6.66
C LEU A 21 13.48 -6.60 6.76
N PHE A 22 14.17 -6.39 5.65
CA PHE A 22 15.63 -6.33 5.61
C PHE A 22 16.20 -4.93 5.85
N HIS A 23 15.40 -3.89 5.62
CA HIS A 23 15.81 -2.49 5.70
C HIS A 23 14.89 -1.69 6.63
N TYR A 24 14.57 -2.25 7.80
CA TYR A 24 13.62 -1.64 8.74
C TYR A 24 13.99 -0.20 9.12
N SER A 25 15.28 0.08 9.34
CA SER A 25 15.75 1.43 9.64
C SER A 25 15.45 2.45 8.54
N ALA A 26 15.44 2.03 7.27
CA ALA A 26 15.08 2.90 6.16
C ALA A 26 13.59 3.27 6.20
N VAL A 27 12.72 2.29 6.47
CA VAL A 27 11.27 2.52 6.62
C VAL A 27 10.96 3.43 7.81
N VAL A 28 11.69 3.29 8.92
CA VAL A 28 11.56 4.19 10.08
C VAL A 28 11.92 5.62 9.70
N GLU A 29 12.97 5.82 8.90
CA GLU A 29 13.37 7.16 8.46
C GLU A 29 12.37 7.76 7.45
N GLU A 30 11.76 6.95 6.59
CA GLU A 30 10.65 7.40 5.73
C GLU A 30 9.47 7.91 6.55
N VAL A 31 9.03 7.15 7.57
CA VAL A 31 7.94 7.56 8.46
C VAL A 31 8.30 8.84 9.22
N ARG A 32 9.56 8.96 9.65
CA ARG A 32 10.07 10.19 10.30
C ARG A 32 10.05 11.38 9.33
N ALA A 33 10.47 11.20 8.08
CA ALA A 33 10.49 12.26 7.08
C ALA A 33 9.09 12.79 6.76
N VAL A 34 8.08 11.94 6.86
CA VAL A 34 6.66 12.31 6.77
C VAL A 34 6.17 13.10 8.00
N GLY A 35 6.85 12.98 9.14
CA GLY A 35 6.53 13.69 10.38
C GLY A 35 5.46 13.02 11.25
N LEU A 36 5.24 11.71 11.09
CA LEU A 36 4.29 10.96 11.92
C LEU A 36 4.90 10.55 13.27
N PRO A 37 4.13 10.57 14.37
CA PRO A 37 4.61 10.10 15.67
C PRO A 37 4.75 8.57 15.71
N PHE A 38 5.54 8.06 16.66
CA PHE A 38 5.76 6.61 16.86
C PHE A 38 6.36 5.92 15.61
N GLU A 39 7.45 6.46 15.06
CA GLU A 39 7.95 6.10 13.72
C GLU A 39 8.26 4.59 13.61
N ARG A 40 8.83 4.02 14.68
CA ARG A 40 9.11 2.58 14.78
C ARG A 40 7.84 1.71 14.71
N VAL A 41 6.81 2.09 15.45
CA VAL A 41 5.56 1.32 15.50
C VAL A 41 4.84 1.39 14.16
N LEU A 42 4.76 2.59 13.58
CA LEU A 42 4.16 2.79 12.27
C LEU A 42 4.93 2.08 11.16
N ALA A 43 6.27 2.10 11.16
CA ALA A 43 7.07 1.35 10.20
C ALA A 43 6.78 -0.15 10.29
N ALA A 44 6.73 -0.70 11.50
CA ALA A 44 6.41 -2.11 11.71
C ALA A 44 4.97 -2.45 11.27
N ALA A 45 4.01 -1.58 11.59
CA ALA A 45 2.62 -1.72 11.17
C ALA A 45 2.47 -1.67 9.65
N THR A 46 3.18 -0.77 8.97
CA THR A 46 3.21 -0.67 7.50
C THR A 46 3.72 -1.96 6.87
N ILE A 47 4.86 -2.48 7.34
CA ILE A 47 5.44 -3.74 6.82
C ILE A 47 4.47 -4.90 7.04
N PHE A 48 3.90 -5.00 8.25
CA PHE A 48 2.94 -6.05 8.59
C PHE A 48 1.69 -5.96 7.71
N LEU A 49 1.15 -4.76 7.50
CA LEU A 49 -0.03 -4.53 6.67
C LEU A 49 0.22 -4.86 5.20
N GLN A 50 1.38 -4.46 4.67
CA GLN A 50 1.80 -4.74 3.30
C GLN A 50 1.93 -6.24 3.05
N LEU A 51 2.65 -6.95 3.92
CA LEU A 51 2.85 -8.40 3.77
C LEU A 51 1.59 -9.20 4.08
N GLY A 52 0.95 -8.92 5.22
CA GLY A 52 -0.25 -9.61 5.67
C GLY A 52 -1.44 -9.37 4.73
N GLY A 53 -1.65 -8.12 4.30
CA GLY A 53 -2.68 -7.76 3.33
C GLY A 53 -2.46 -8.45 1.98
N SER A 54 -1.22 -8.46 1.48
CA SER A 54 -0.88 -9.14 0.22
C SER A 54 -1.12 -10.64 0.31
N LEU A 55 -0.66 -11.27 1.40
CA LEU A 55 -0.84 -12.70 1.63
C LEU A 55 -2.33 -13.07 1.72
N MET A 56 -3.15 -12.27 2.40
CA MET A 56 -4.60 -12.48 2.46
C MET A 56 -5.24 -12.41 1.07
N VAL A 57 -4.85 -11.45 0.23
CA VAL A 57 -5.38 -11.32 -1.14
C VAL A 57 -4.95 -12.51 -2.00
N ILE A 58 -3.65 -12.86 -1.98
CA ILE A 58 -3.08 -13.93 -2.82
C ILE A 58 -3.64 -15.31 -2.43
N ALA A 59 -3.63 -15.63 -1.13
CA ALA A 59 -4.06 -16.93 -0.65
C ALA A 59 -5.59 -17.06 -0.62
N ASN A 60 -6.31 -15.98 -0.31
CA ASN A 60 -7.77 -15.93 -0.17
C ASN A 60 -8.34 -17.12 0.65
N VAL A 61 -7.68 -17.49 1.75
CA VAL A 61 -8.11 -18.62 2.58
C VAL A 61 -9.45 -18.29 3.22
N GLY A 62 -10.44 -19.17 3.05
CA GLY A 62 -11.78 -18.96 3.62
C GLY A 62 -12.50 -17.71 3.10
N ASN A 63 -12.24 -17.28 1.86
CA ASN A 63 -12.85 -16.11 1.23
C ASN A 63 -12.62 -14.78 2.00
N SER A 64 -11.49 -14.68 2.71
CA SER A 64 -11.13 -13.47 3.46
C SER A 64 -10.29 -12.46 2.67
N GLY A 65 -9.95 -12.73 1.41
CA GLY A 65 -9.02 -11.90 0.63
C GLY A 65 -9.51 -10.48 0.37
N TRP A 66 -10.82 -10.27 0.39
CA TRP A 66 -11.41 -8.93 0.29
C TRP A 66 -11.00 -8.01 1.46
N LEU A 67 -10.78 -8.56 2.66
CA LEU A 67 -10.32 -7.78 3.81
C LEU A 67 -8.92 -7.23 3.57
N GLY A 68 -8.01 -8.08 3.06
CA GLY A 68 -6.66 -7.65 2.69
C GLY A 68 -6.68 -6.58 1.61
N ALA A 69 -7.52 -6.74 0.59
CA ALA A 69 -7.65 -5.77 -0.49
C ALA A 69 -8.17 -4.40 0.00
N VAL A 70 -9.19 -4.38 0.87
CA VAL A 70 -9.70 -3.14 1.49
C VAL A 70 -8.64 -2.50 2.37
N ALA A 71 -7.93 -3.29 3.18
CA ALA A 71 -6.90 -2.77 4.07
C ALA A 71 -5.73 -2.13 3.30
N LEU A 72 -5.27 -2.78 2.22
CA LEU A 72 -4.25 -2.23 1.32
C LEU A 72 -4.75 -1.00 0.55
N ALA A 73 -6.03 -0.95 0.17
CA ALA A 73 -6.62 0.21 -0.50
C ALA A 73 -6.65 1.43 0.43
N LEU A 74 -7.08 1.24 1.69
CA LEU A 74 -7.08 2.31 2.69
C LEU A 74 -5.66 2.79 2.98
N PHE A 75 -4.70 1.88 3.13
CA PHE A 75 -3.29 2.22 3.28
C PHE A 75 -2.78 3.09 2.13
N THR A 76 -2.97 2.65 0.89
CA THR A 76 -2.56 3.38 -0.32
C THR A 76 -3.22 4.75 -0.42
N LEU A 77 -4.48 4.87 -0.02
CA LEU A 77 -5.17 6.16 -0.02
C LEU A 77 -4.57 7.12 1.01
N LEU A 78 -4.18 6.62 2.19
CA LEU A 78 -3.55 7.41 3.25
C LEU A 78 -2.14 7.89 2.86
N THR A 79 -1.40 7.17 2.02
CA THR A 79 -0.07 7.65 1.60
C THR A 79 -0.13 8.93 0.76
N ILE A 80 -1.27 9.27 0.16
CA ILE A 80 -1.42 10.51 -0.64
C ILE A 80 -1.27 11.77 0.23
N PRO A 81 -2.14 12.04 1.22
CA PRO A 81 -2.03 13.25 2.04
C PRO A 81 -0.76 13.30 2.90
N PHE A 82 -0.16 12.15 3.23
CA PHE A 82 1.02 12.10 4.10
C PHE A 82 2.33 12.12 3.31
N GLY A 83 2.45 11.33 2.25
CA GLY A 83 3.69 11.20 1.47
C GLY A 83 3.72 12.04 0.19
N HIS A 84 2.56 12.23 -0.44
CA HIS A 84 2.44 12.80 -1.79
C HIS A 84 1.43 13.95 -1.84
N ALA A 85 1.46 14.82 -0.83
CA ALA A 85 0.62 16.01 -0.74
C ALA A 85 1.06 17.04 -1.81
N PHE A 86 0.82 16.73 -3.08
CA PHE A 86 1.31 17.47 -4.25
C PHE A 86 0.98 18.97 -4.18
N TRP A 87 -0.17 19.31 -3.58
CA TRP A 87 -0.61 20.69 -3.33
C TRP A 87 0.32 21.51 -2.43
N SER A 88 1.19 20.87 -1.65
CA SER A 88 2.13 21.51 -0.73
C SER A 88 3.50 21.77 -1.34
N PHE A 89 3.77 21.26 -2.55
CA PHE A 89 5.08 21.41 -3.20
C PHE A 89 5.08 22.50 -4.29
N PRO A 90 6.22 23.16 -4.54
CA PRO A 90 6.44 24.01 -5.71
C PRO A 90 6.77 23.18 -6.97
N GLU A 91 6.69 23.80 -8.15
CA GLU A 91 7.20 23.18 -9.38
C GLU A 91 8.73 23.08 -9.39
N PRO A 92 9.31 22.03 -10.01
CA PRO A 92 8.68 20.97 -10.81
C PRO A 92 8.15 19.77 -9.98
N ARG A 93 8.39 19.77 -8.66
CA ARG A 93 8.08 18.63 -7.79
C ARG A 93 6.58 18.37 -7.68
N ARG A 94 5.76 19.43 -7.63
CA ARG A 94 4.30 19.32 -7.60
C ARG A 94 3.75 18.40 -8.70
N THR A 95 4.19 18.58 -9.94
CA THR A 95 3.72 17.75 -11.07
C THR A 95 4.13 16.28 -10.90
N ALA A 96 5.36 16.01 -10.45
CA ALA A 96 5.81 14.65 -10.19
C ALA A 96 5.00 13.96 -9.07
N GLU A 97 4.75 14.66 -7.97
CA GLU A 97 3.97 14.12 -6.84
C GLU A 97 2.48 13.93 -7.22
N LEU A 98 1.94 14.77 -8.10
CA LEU A 98 0.59 14.59 -8.65
C LEU A 98 0.49 13.28 -9.44
N HIS A 99 1.47 12.96 -10.29
CA HIS A 99 1.47 11.68 -11.02
C HIS A 99 1.49 10.49 -10.07
N ILE A 100 2.33 10.53 -9.03
CA ILE A 100 2.38 9.45 -8.02
C ILE A 100 1.02 9.32 -7.30
N ALA A 101 0.38 10.44 -6.93
CA ALA A 101 -0.94 10.42 -6.31
C ALA A 101 -2.01 9.79 -7.22
N LEU A 102 -1.97 10.06 -8.53
CA LEU A 102 -2.88 9.46 -9.51
C LEU A 102 -2.61 7.97 -9.73
N GLU A 103 -1.34 7.54 -9.72
CA GLU A 103 -0.96 6.13 -9.75
C GLU A 103 -1.50 5.39 -8.52
N HIS A 104 -1.34 5.96 -7.32
CA HIS A 104 -1.91 5.43 -6.07
C HIS A 104 -3.43 5.33 -6.14
N LEU A 105 -4.13 6.36 -6.64
CA LEU A 105 -5.58 6.32 -6.81
C LEU A 105 -6.03 5.21 -7.77
N THR A 106 -5.25 4.97 -8.83
CA THR A 106 -5.48 3.87 -9.77
C THR A 106 -5.33 2.51 -9.09
N VAL A 107 -4.28 2.33 -8.28
CA VAL A 107 -4.05 1.12 -7.49
C VAL A 107 -5.19 0.88 -6.49
N VAL A 108 -5.66 1.93 -5.81
CA VAL A 108 -6.84 1.88 -4.93
C VAL A 108 -8.06 1.35 -5.68
N GLY A 109 -8.34 1.88 -6.88
CA GLY A 109 -9.43 1.38 -7.72
C GLY A 109 -9.31 -0.11 -8.05
N GLY A 110 -8.11 -0.56 -8.45
CA GLY A 110 -7.83 -1.98 -8.72
C GLY A 110 -8.04 -2.88 -7.50
N LEU A 111 -7.61 -2.44 -6.32
CA LEU A 111 -7.81 -3.16 -5.06
C LEU A 111 -9.28 -3.23 -4.66
N LEU A 112 -10.05 -2.15 -4.82
CA LEU A 112 -11.49 -2.14 -4.51
C LEU A 112 -12.28 -3.05 -5.46
N LEU A 113 -11.93 -3.08 -6.75
CA LEU A 113 -12.49 -4.04 -7.70
C LEU A 113 -12.15 -5.49 -7.32
N ALA A 114 -10.90 -5.75 -6.91
CA ALA A 114 -10.50 -7.07 -6.42
C ALA A 114 -11.25 -7.45 -5.13
N ALA A 115 -11.44 -6.52 -4.20
CA ALA A 115 -12.21 -6.75 -2.97
C ALA A 115 -13.67 -7.11 -3.29
N TRP A 116 -14.28 -6.38 -4.22
CA TRP A 116 -15.65 -6.63 -4.67
C TRP A 116 -15.78 -8.01 -5.34
N TYR A 117 -14.82 -8.39 -6.17
CA TYR A 117 -14.76 -9.70 -6.83
C TYR A 117 -14.58 -10.83 -5.80
N LEU A 118 -13.58 -10.71 -4.91
CA LEU A 118 -13.24 -11.74 -3.91
C LEU A 118 -14.33 -11.96 -2.86
N LYS A 119 -15.15 -10.95 -2.56
CA LYS A 119 -16.28 -11.10 -1.64
C LYS A 119 -17.43 -11.93 -2.24
N ARG A 120 -17.47 -12.06 -3.57
CA ARG A 120 -18.55 -12.73 -4.32
C ARG A 120 -18.16 -14.10 -4.86
N ALA A 121 -16.87 -14.42 -4.86
CA ALA A 121 -16.32 -15.74 -5.21
C ALA A 121 -16.47 -16.72 -4.03
#